data_AF-A0A2N3DTA0-F1
#
_entry.id   AF-A0A2N3DTA0-F1
#
_cell.length_a   1.000
_cell.length_b   1.000
_cell.length_c   1.000
_cell.angle_alpha   90.00
_cell.angle_beta   90.00
_cell.angle_gamma   90.00
#
_symmetry.space_group_name_H-M   'P 1'
#
loop_
_entity.id
_entity.type
_entity.pdbx_description
1 polymer ?
#
loop_
_entity_poly.entity_id
_entity_poly.type
_entity_poly.pdbx_seq_one_letter_code
_entity_poly.pdbx_strand_id
1 'polypeptide(L)'
;MASLADRCPVARAGADAPPVPAHVPSELVLDTRFAAGIIPNDLVEPYRPMDVVREADFPRIHYYPWPISGNRHGAWVVTRYEDIRRVYEDNDLFSSEGVAQFQALAGETFPSIPLGIDPPEHGKYRKFLNPWFTPVAMNAREPRIREIIGGMIDQFADKGEVDIAYDFGRVFPVRVFLDLMGFPFAMFEQFLDWEWNILHEEEVAKKAEAVRGVLAYLRGFIAEKQANPDDTLGSYIAGGTLDGRPLTDDEIIGMTWFLWLGGLDTVASTVSQMFRRLAMHPELQARIRDDKGLINSAVEEFLRTQPLVNSGRKVKRDFEWHGVQIKAGDWVTVFNT
;
A
#
# COMPACT_ATOMS: atom_id res chain seq x y z
N MET A 1 1.98 15.29 27.81
CA MET A 1 2.25 14.70 26.49
C MET A 1 3.69 15.01 26.12
N ALA A 2 4.46 14.03 25.66
CA ALA A 2 5.82 14.25 25.16
C ALA A 2 5.81 15.25 23.99
N SER A 3 6.84 16.08 23.84
CA SER A 3 6.89 17.04 22.74
C SER A 3 7.12 16.32 21.39
N LEU A 4 6.82 16.98 20.27
CA LEU A 4 7.12 16.43 18.93
C LEU A 4 8.60 16.09 18.78
N ALA A 5 9.48 16.93 19.35
CA ALA A 5 10.92 16.70 19.36
C ALA A 5 11.31 15.43 20.13
N ASP A 6 10.62 15.12 21.24
CA ASP A 6 10.88 13.90 22.02
C ASP A 6 10.39 12.63 21.30
N ARG A 7 9.39 12.77 20.42
CA ARG A 7 8.75 11.64 19.71
C ARG A 7 9.32 11.37 18.33
N CYS A 8 9.95 12.36 17.72
CA CYS A 8 10.56 12.27 16.40
C CYS A 8 12.05 12.64 16.47
N PRO A 9 12.84 12.05 17.40
CA PRO A 9 14.26 12.38 17.46
C PRO A 9 14.94 11.82 16.20
N VAL A 10 15.44 12.70 15.34
CA VAL A 10 16.37 12.27 14.30
C VAL A 10 17.70 11.98 14.99
N ALA A 11 17.91 10.70 15.29
CA ALA A 11 19.06 10.22 16.03
C ALA A 11 19.80 9.13 15.26
N ARG A 12 21.01 8.82 15.73
CA ARG A 12 21.71 7.61 15.33
C ARG A 12 20.93 6.38 15.79
N ALA A 13 20.97 5.32 15.01
CA ALA A 13 20.39 4.05 15.43
C ALA A 13 21.04 3.56 16.72
N GLY A 14 20.21 3.10 17.66
CA GLY A 14 20.63 2.66 18.99
C GLY A 14 21.25 1.26 18.99
N ALA A 15 21.58 0.77 20.18
CA ALA A 15 22.15 -0.58 20.37
C ALA A 15 21.15 -1.71 20.04
N ASP A 16 19.86 -1.39 19.92
CA ASP A 16 18.78 -2.29 19.50
C ASP A 16 18.67 -2.44 17.97
N ALA A 17 19.50 -1.73 17.21
CA ALA A 17 19.51 -1.83 15.76
C ALA A 17 20.05 -3.19 15.28
N PRO A 18 19.43 -3.80 14.25
CA PRO A 18 20.00 -4.98 13.60
C PRO A 18 21.39 -4.72 13.00
N PRO A 19 22.16 -5.79 12.70
CA PRO A 19 23.46 -5.66 12.04
C PRO A 19 23.37 -4.88 10.73
N VAL A 20 24.25 -3.88 10.58
CA VAL A 20 24.33 -3.02 9.40
C VAL A 20 25.41 -3.56 8.45
N PRO A 21 25.18 -3.58 7.12
CA PRO A 21 26.19 -3.99 6.15
C PRO A 21 27.46 -3.13 6.23
N ALA A 22 28.63 -3.75 6.03
CA ALA A 22 29.92 -3.09 6.21
C ALA A 22 30.19 -1.90 5.25
N HIS A 23 29.47 -1.82 4.12
CA HIS A 23 29.59 -0.73 3.16
C HIS A 23 28.77 0.51 3.54
N VAL A 24 27.91 0.42 4.55
CA VAL A 24 27.08 1.54 5.02
C VAL A 24 27.89 2.39 6.00
N PRO A 25 28.09 3.69 5.73
CA PRO A 25 28.77 4.58 6.67
C PRO A 25 27.96 4.74 7.97
N SER A 26 28.62 4.61 9.11
CA SER A 26 27.98 4.69 10.43
C SER A 26 27.24 6.02 10.66
N GLU A 27 27.73 7.08 10.04
CA GLU A 27 27.17 8.42 10.04
C GLU A 27 25.96 8.60 9.11
N LEU A 28 25.49 7.55 8.47
CA LEU A 28 24.22 7.53 7.75
C LEU A 28 23.22 6.55 8.35
N VAL A 29 23.58 5.80 9.39
CA VAL A 29 22.65 4.92 10.08
C VAL A 29 21.79 5.74 11.05
N LEU A 30 20.50 5.86 10.74
CA LEU A 30 19.56 6.70 11.49
C LEU A 30 18.38 5.91 12.04
N ASP A 31 17.90 6.33 13.21
CA ASP A 31 16.60 5.93 13.73
C ASP A 31 15.51 6.83 13.16
N THR A 32 14.84 6.33 12.13
CA THR A 32 13.65 6.96 11.56
C THR A 32 12.41 6.08 11.71
N ARG A 33 12.30 5.31 12.82
CA ARG A 33 11.14 4.45 13.11
C ARG A 33 9.83 5.22 13.17
N PHE A 34 9.85 6.50 13.57
CA PHE A 34 8.69 7.38 13.55
C PHE A 34 8.15 7.61 12.12
N ALA A 35 9.05 7.77 11.14
CA ALA A 35 8.70 8.00 9.74
C ALA A 35 8.36 6.70 8.99
N ALA A 36 8.90 5.58 9.47
CA ALA A 36 8.59 4.24 8.97
C ALA A 36 7.26 3.66 9.49
N GLY A 37 6.52 4.39 10.33
CA GLY A 37 5.25 3.93 10.90
C GLY A 37 5.39 2.86 11.99
N ILE A 38 6.60 2.67 12.54
CA ILE A 38 6.87 1.65 13.57
C ILE A 38 6.56 2.17 14.98
N ILE A 39 6.70 3.48 15.20
CA ILE A 39 6.33 4.11 16.47
C ILE A 39 4.85 4.52 16.39
N PRO A 40 4.01 4.17 17.38
CA PRO A 40 2.62 4.60 17.43
C PRO A 40 2.49 6.13 17.30
N ASN A 41 1.57 6.56 16.43
CA ASN A 41 1.35 7.95 16.09
C ASN A 41 -0.08 8.38 16.44
N ASP A 42 -0.28 8.68 17.73
CA ASP A 42 -1.52 9.20 18.31
C ASP A 42 -1.61 10.74 18.27
N LEU A 43 -0.86 11.39 17.38
CA LEU A 43 -0.94 12.84 17.21
C LEU A 43 -2.24 13.23 16.51
N VAL A 44 -2.89 14.29 17.01
CA VAL A 44 -3.71 15.15 16.15
C VAL A 44 -2.74 15.73 15.12
N GLU A 45 -2.89 15.58 13.81
CA GLU A 45 -1.85 15.86 12.79
C GLU A 45 -0.76 14.78 12.72
N PRO A 46 -1.13 13.55 12.31
CA PRO A 46 -0.21 12.41 12.24
C PRO A 46 0.90 12.58 11.19
N TYR A 47 0.75 13.48 10.21
CA TYR A 47 1.79 13.73 9.21
C TYR A 47 2.80 14.80 9.62
N ARG A 48 2.55 15.53 10.72
CA ARG A 48 3.46 16.57 11.22
C ARG A 48 4.88 16.05 11.53
N PRO A 49 5.07 14.85 12.09
CA PRO A 49 6.39 14.22 12.18
C PRO A 49 7.20 14.19 10.89
N MET A 50 6.53 14.04 9.74
CA MET A 50 7.19 13.95 8.44
C MET A 50 7.77 15.29 7.96
N ASP A 51 7.39 16.41 8.59
CA ASP A 51 7.97 17.73 8.26
C ASP A 51 9.48 17.75 8.50
N VAL A 52 9.95 17.06 9.55
CA VAL A 52 11.38 16.95 9.87
C VAL A 52 12.15 16.27 8.72
N VAL A 53 11.55 15.27 8.08
CA VAL A 53 12.16 14.57 6.93
C VAL A 53 12.32 15.50 5.72
N ARG A 54 11.49 16.55 5.62
CA ARG A 54 11.50 17.55 4.55
C ARG A 54 12.47 18.71 4.79
N GLU A 55 12.99 18.86 6.01
CA GLU A 55 13.91 19.96 6.37
C GLU A 55 15.20 19.88 5.55
N ALA A 56 15.78 21.05 5.21
CA ALA A 56 16.90 21.15 4.28
C ALA A 56 18.19 20.48 4.79
N ASP A 57 18.34 20.39 6.11
CA ASP A 57 19.46 19.76 6.82
C ASP A 57 19.21 18.26 7.09
N PHE A 58 18.00 17.76 6.89
CA PHE A 58 17.74 16.32 6.96
C PHE A 58 18.46 15.58 5.82
N PRO A 59 19.19 14.48 6.10
CA PRO A 59 19.93 13.74 5.09
C PRO A 59 19.06 13.30 3.90
N ARG A 60 19.56 13.56 2.69
CA ARG A 60 18.87 13.15 1.45
C ARG A 60 18.78 11.63 1.32
N ILE A 61 19.82 10.96 1.77
CA ILE A 61 19.95 9.51 1.82
C ILE A 61 20.47 9.11 3.19
N HIS A 62 19.84 8.10 3.78
CA HIS A 62 20.29 7.48 5.03
C HIS A 62 19.98 6.00 5.02
N TYR A 63 20.52 5.25 5.98
CA TYR A 63 20.24 3.83 6.15
C TYR A 63 19.35 3.62 7.37
N TYR A 64 18.23 2.93 7.16
CA TYR A 64 17.31 2.49 8.19
C TYR A 64 17.52 0.99 8.45
N PRO A 65 18.03 0.58 9.62
CA PRO A 65 18.52 -0.80 9.83
C PRO A 65 17.45 -1.83 10.20
N TRP A 66 16.22 -1.41 10.51
CA TRP A 66 15.13 -2.32 10.84
C TRP A 66 14.36 -2.81 9.60
N PRO A 67 13.62 -3.93 9.69
CA PRO A 67 12.71 -4.36 8.65
C PRO A 67 11.71 -3.26 8.24
N ILE A 68 11.44 -3.12 6.93
CA ILE A 68 10.50 -2.14 6.40
C ILE A 68 9.83 -2.65 5.11
N SER A 69 8.55 -2.32 4.90
CA SER A 69 7.79 -2.55 3.66
C SER A 69 7.92 -3.98 3.07
N GLY A 70 7.83 -5.01 3.93
CA GLY A 70 7.93 -6.42 3.51
C GLY A 70 9.36 -6.94 3.31
N ASN A 71 10.38 -6.07 3.42
CA ASN A 71 11.77 -6.49 3.51
C ASN A 71 12.09 -6.96 4.94
N ARG A 72 12.82 -8.07 5.06
CA ARG A 72 13.26 -8.64 6.35
C ARG A 72 14.55 -7.99 6.88
N HIS A 73 15.11 -7.06 6.13
CA HIS A 73 16.37 -6.38 6.42
C HIS A 73 16.19 -4.86 6.41
N GLY A 74 17.23 -4.14 6.85
CA GLY A 74 17.32 -2.70 6.66
C GLY A 74 17.36 -2.29 5.19
N ALA A 75 17.14 -1.00 4.94
CA ALA A 75 17.13 -0.40 3.62
C ALA A 75 17.76 1.00 3.64
N TRP A 76 18.35 1.39 2.51
CA TRP A 76 18.56 2.81 2.22
C TRP A 76 17.21 3.51 2.13
N VAL A 77 17.16 4.76 2.56
CA VAL A 77 15.97 5.60 2.52
C VAL A 77 16.32 6.86 1.75
N VAL A 78 15.47 7.25 0.80
CA VAL A 78 15.56 8.56 0.12
C VAL A 78 14.35 9.43 0.42
N THR A 79 14.60 10.74 0.54
CA THR A 79 13.66 11.70 1.14
C THR A 79 13.41 12.95 0.29
N ARG A 80 13.95 13.00 -0.94
CA ARG A 80 13.78 14.14 -1.85
C ARG A 80 13.09 13.71 -3.13
N TYR A 81 12.22 14.57 -3.65
CA TYR A 81 11.35 14.27 -4.79
C TYR A 81 12.12 13.68 -5.99
N GLU A 82 13.24 14.27 -6.38
CA GLU A 82 14.03 13.80 -7.52
C GLU A 82 14.68 12.43 -7.28
N ASP A 83 15.03 12.13 -6.02
CA ASP A 83 15.62 10.85 -5.63
C ASP A 83 14.54 9.77 -5.57
N ILE A 84 13.39 10.09 -4.97
CA ILE A 84 12.19 9.25 -4.92
C ILE A 84 11.72 8.92 -6.34
N ARG A 85 11.61 9.93 -7.20
CA ARG A 85 11.24 9.77 -8.60
C ARG A 85 12.23 8.87 -9.34
N ARG A 86 13.53 9.04 -9.10
CA ARG A 86 14.56 8.16 -9.67
C ARG A 86 14.37 6.70 -9.24
N VAL A 87 14.08 6.43 -7.96
CA VAL A 87 13.78 5.07 -7.47
C VAL A 87 12.60 4.45 -8.23
N TYR A 88 11.57 5.26 -8.51
CA TYR A 88 10.37 4.78 -9.21
C TYR A 88 10.50 4.66 -10.73
N GLU A 89 11.32 5.51 -11.38
CA GLU A 89 11.41 5.59 -12.84
C GLU A 89 12.59 4.79 -13.43
N ASP A 90 13.71 4.67 -12.71
CA ASP A 90 14.93 4.00 -13.20
C ASP A 90 14.89 2.48 -12.95
N ASN A 91 14.10 1.79 -13.78
CA ASN A 91 13.92 0.35 -13.71
C ASN A 91 15.17 -0.47 -14.09
N ASP A 92 16.21 0.17 -14.65
CA ASP A 92 17.49 -0.47 -14.94
C ASP A 92 18.35 -0.62 -13.67
N LEU A 93 18.16 0.28 -12.70
CA LEU A 93 18.82 0.22 -11.39
C LEU A 93 17.94 -0.40 -10.30
N PHE A 94 16.64 -0.10 -10.31
CA PHE A 94 15.73 -0.41 -9.21
C PHE A 94 14.67 -1.42 -9.65
N SER A 95 14.77 -2.63 -9.10
CA SER A 95 13.83 -3.73 -9.35
C SER A 95 12.65 -3.69 -8.38
N SER A 96 11.48 -4.09 -8.86
CA SER A 96 10.31 -4.40 -8.04
C SER A 96 10.28 -5.87 -7.59
N GLU A 97 11.25 -6.69 -8.01
CA GLU A 97 11.35 -8.08 -7.59
C GLU A 97 11.48 -8.18 -6.05
N GLY A 98 10.61 -9.00 -5.44
CA GLY A 98 10.55 -9.21 -3.99
C GLY A 98 9.75 -8.16 -3.22
N VAL A 99 9.21 -7.12 -3.89
CA VAL A 99 8.35 -6.13 -3.23
C VAL A 99 7.02 -6.78 -2.80
N ALA A 100 6.62 -6.54 -1.55
CA ALA A 100 5.36 -7.04 -0.97
C ALA A 100 5.15 -8.56 -1.14
N GLN A 101 6.23 -9.35 -0.98
CA GLN A 101 6.24 -10.79 -1.21
C GLN A 101 5.79 -11.61 0.03
N PHE A 102 4.64 -11.28 0.62
CA PHE A 102 4.18 -11.94 1.86
C PHE A 102 3.82 -13.42 1.67
N GLN A 103 3.42 -13.82 0.46
CA GLN A 103 3.16 -15.22 0.10
C GLN A 103 4.37 -16.15 0.36
N ALA A 104 5.59 -15.61 0.34
CA ALA A 104 6.80 -16.36 0.67
C ALA A 104 6.81 -16.87 2.12
N LEU A 105 6.01 -16.29 3.03
CA LEU A 105 5.81 -16.78 4.40
C LEU A 105 5.13 -18.16 4.42
N ALA A 106 4.37 -18.51 3.38
CA ALA A 106 3.77 -19.83 3.18
C ALA A 106 4.60 -20.75 2.28
N GLY A 107 5.81 -20.33 1.86
CA GLY A 107 6.67 -21.11 0.96
C GLY A 107 6.33 -20.97 -0.53
N GLU A 108 5.44 -20.04 -0.89
CA GLU A 108 5.07 -19.77 -2.27
C GLU A 108 6.12 -18.95 -3.00
N THR A 109 6.27 -19.17 -4.31
CA THR A 109 7.28 -18.50 -5.15
C THR A 109 6.69 -17.62 -6.24
N PHE A 110 5.38 -17.69 -6.50
CA PHE A 110 4.75 -16.83 -7.51
C PHE A 110 4.90 -15.35 -7.11
N PRO A 111 5.11 -14.42 -8.05
CA PRO A 111 5.20 -13.00 -7.74
C PRO A 111 3.80 -12.37 -7.57
N SER A 112 3.74 -11.25 -6.86
CA SER A 112 2.55 -10.39 -6.83
C SER A 112 2.45 -9.66 -8.18
N ILE A 113 1.55 -10.06 -9.09
CA ILE A 113 1.50 -9.50 -10.45
C ILE A 113 0.44 -8.40 -10.52
N PRO A 114 0.74 -7.22 -11.09
CA PRO A 114 2.01 -6.81 -11.72
C PRO A 114 3.00 -6.13 -10.76
N LEU A 115 2.66 -5.93 -9.47
CA LEU A 115 3.44 -5.10 -8.55
C LEU A 115 4.92 -5.53 -8.39
N GLY A 116 5.16 -6.83 -8.28
CA GLY A 116 6.45 -7.43 -7.91
C GLY A 116 7.28 -7.91 -9.11
N ILE A 117 7.02 -7.38 -10.30
CA ILE A 117 7.75 -7.72 -11.54
C ILE A 117 8.20 -6.46 -12.26
N ASP A 118 9.26 -6.58 -13.06
CA ASP A 118 9.86 -5.47 -13.80
C ASP A 118 9.37 -5.38 -15.26
N PRO A 119 9.55 -4.22 -15.93
CA PRO A 119 9.52 -4.16 -17.38
C PRO A 119 10.51 -5.15 -18.04
N PRO A 120 10.18 -5.72 -19.22
CA PRO A 120 8.98 -5.46 -20.01
C PRO A 120 7.73 -6.24 -19.57
N GLU A 121 7.88 -7.30 -18.78
CA GLU A 121 6.76 -8.18 -18.40
C GLU A 121 5.66 -7.44 -17.64
N HIS A 122 6.03 -6.55 -16.71
CA HIS A 122 5.10 -5.66 -16.01
C HIS A 122 4.09 -4.99 -16.95
N GLY A 123 4.56 -4.49 -18.11
CA GLY A 123 3.71 -3.77 -19.06
C GLY A 123 2.60 -4.64 -19.66
N LYS A 124 2.86 -5.93 -19.84
CA LYS A 124 1.90 -6.89 -20.40
C LYS A 124 0.74 -7.14 -19.45
N TYR A 125 1.05 -7.49 -18.20
CA TYR A 125 0.02 -7.74 -17.18
C TYR A 125 -0.73 -6.47 -16.79
N ARG A 126 -0.05 -5.32 -16.74
CA ARG A 126 -0.72 -4.03 -16.55
C ARG A 126 -1.71 -3.76 -17.68
N LYS A 127 -1.32 -3.99 -18.94
CA LYS A 127 -2.21 -3.83 -20.10
C LYS A 127 -3.40 -4.80 -20.06
N PHE A 128 -3.19 -6.03 -19.58
CA PHE A 128 -4.25 -7.02 -19.39
C PHE A 128 -5.30 -6.55 -18.37
N LEU A 129 -4.89 -6.01 -17.22
CA LEU A 129 -5.82 -5.54 -16.18
C LEU A 129 -6.48 -4.19 -16.50
N ASN A 130 -5.78 -3.31 -17.23
CA ASN A 130 -6.19 -1.91 -17.45
C ASN A 130 -7.64 -1.69 -17.94
N PRO A 131 -8.25 -2.54 -18.81
CA PRO A 131 -9.63 -2.36 -19.24
C PRO A 131 -10.64 -2.21 -18.09
N TRP A 132 -10.38 -2.86 -16.95
CA TRP A 132 -11.24 -2.82 -15.77
C TRP A 132 -11.13 -1.55 -14.95
N PHE A 133 -10.07 -0.76 -15.17
CA PHE A 133 -9.73 0.43 -14.37
C PHE A 133 -9.70 1.71 -15.20
N THR A 134 -10.17 1.67 -16.45
CA THR A 134 -10.30 2.88 -17.28
C THR A 134 -11.34 3.84 -16.71
N PRO A 135 -11.26 5.15 -17.02
CA PRO A 135 -12.30 6.11 -16.61
C PRO A 135 -13.70 5.70 -17.05
N VAL A 136 -13.84 5.10 -18.25
CA VAL A 136 -15.12 4.60 -18.74
C VAL A 136 -15.64 3.44 -17.88
N ALA A 137 -14.78 2.47 -17.56
CA ALA A 137 -15.14 1.34 -16.69
C ALA A 137 -15.50 1.80 -15.27
N MET A 138 -14.78 2.78 -14.72
CA MET A 138 -15.08 3.35 -13.41
C MET A 138 -16.40 4.13 -13.39
N ASN A 139 -16.65 4.96 -14.40
CA ASN A 139 -17.90 5.72 -14.50
C ASN A 139 -19.13 4.79 -14.63
N ALA A 140 -19.00 3.66 -15.32
CA ALA A 140 -20.06 2.65 -15.39
C ALA A 140 -20.40 2.03 -14.03
N ARG A 141 -19.45 2.03 -13.07
CA ARG A 141 -19.63 1.51 -11.71
C ARG A 141 -20.09 2.56 -10.71
N GLU A 142 -19.97 3.85 -11.04
CA GLU A 142 -20.33 4.96 -10.16
C GLU A 142 -21.74 4.84 -9.55
N PRO A 143 -22.80 4.49 -10.30
CA PRO A 143 -24.15 4.38 -9.73
C PRO A 143 -24.23 3.35 -8.60
N ARG A 144 -23.60 2.18 -8.78
CA ARG A 144 -23.55 1.12 -7.77
C ARG A 144 -22.74 1.52 -6.55
N ILE A 145 -21.59 2.16 -6.78
CA ILE A 145 -20.74 2.70 -5.71
C ILE A 145 -21.52 3.75 -4.88
N ARG A 146 -22.26 4.63 -5.55
CA ARG A 146 -23.09 5.66 -4.91
C ARG A 146 -24.23 5.06 -4.09
N GLU A 147 -24.88 4.01 -4.59
CA GLU A 147 -25.89 3.26 -3.84
C GLU A 147 -25.32 2.67 -2.54
N ILE A 148 -24.15 2.03 -2.62
CA ILE A 148 -23.46 1.47 -1.45
C ILE A 148 -23.14 2.56 -0.43
N ILE A 149 -22.55 3.67 -0.87
CA ILE A 149 -22.18 4.79 0.00
C ILE A 149 -23.43 5.39 0.66
N GLY A 150 -24.48 5.67 -0.12
CA GLY A 150 -25.72 6.26 0.38
C GLY A 150 -26.36 5.38 1.46
N GLY A 151 -26.53 4.08 1.18
CA GLY A 151 -27.12 3.14 2.13
C GLY A 151 -26.27 2.91 3.39
N MET A 152 -24.97 3.19 3.36
CA MET A 152 -24.13 3.19 4.56
C MET A 152 -24.30 4.48 5.37
N ILE A 153 -24.32 5.64 4.70
CA ILE A 153 -24.53 6.94 5.35
C ILE A 153 -25.89 7.00 6.05
N ASP A 154 -26.95 6.48 5.42
CA ASP A 154 -28.31 6.45 5.98
C ASP A 154 -28.39 5.68 7.31
N GLN A 155 -27.45 4.78 7.61
CA GLN A 155 -27.43 4.02 8.87
C GLN A 155 -26.95 4.83 10.08
N PHE A 156 -26.29 5.97 9.86
CA PHE A 156 -25.74 6.79 10.94
C PHE A 156 -26.08 8.29 10.82
N ALA A 157 -26.63 8.75 9.70
CA ALA A 157 -26.97 10.17 9.50
C ALA A 157 -27.83 10.76 10.63
N ASP A 158 -28.83 10.02 11.11
CA ASP A 158 -29.75 10.48 12.17
C ASP A 158 -29.21 10.26 13.60
N LYS A 159 -28.08 9.56 13.77
CA LYS A 159 -27.50 9.26 15.09
C LYS A 159 -26.72 10.44 15.66
N GLY A 160 -26.25 11.35 14.81
CA GLY A 160 -25.44 12.51 15.20
C GLY A 160 -23.96 12.20 15.51
N GLU A 161 -23.59 10.91 15.55
CA GLU A 161 -22.22 10.43 15.77
C GLU A 161 -21.96 9.15 14.95
N VAL A 162 -20.68 8.93 14.58
CA VAL A 162 -20.21 7.75 13.84
C VAL A 162 -18.71 7.56 14.08
N ASP A 163 -18.25 6.33 14.20
CA ASP A 163 -16.82 6.04 14.03
C ASP A 163 -16.53 5.93 12.53
N ILE A 164 -16.13 7.04 11.91
CA ILE A 164 -15.97 7.07 10.46
C ILE A 164 -14.90 6.08 9.95
N ALA A 165 -13.93 5.70 10.78
CA ALA A 165 -12.91 4.73 10.38
C ALA A 165 -13.49 3.30 10.43
N TYR A 166 -14.14 2.93 11.53
CA TYR A 166 -14.66 1.57 11.74
C TYR A 166 -16.01 1.30 11.05
N ASP A 167 -16.92 2.26 11.03
CA ASP A 167 -18.28 2.06 10.53
C ASP A 167 -18.41 2.36 9.03
N PHE A 168 -17.48 3.13 8.46
CA PHE A 168 -17.52 3.53 7.05
C PHE A 168 -16.22 3.26 6.29
N GLY A 169 -15.10 3.84 6.74
CA GLY A 169 -13.81 3.84 6.04
C GLY A 169 -13.29 2.45 5.74
N ARG A 170 -13.28 1.54 6.72
CA ARG A 170 -12.88 0.14 6.52
C ARG A 170 -13.88 -0.71 5.76
N VAL A 171 -15.14 -0.28 5.64
CA VAL A 171 -16.24 -1.11 5.12
C VAL A 171 -16.50 -0.79 3.65
N PHE A 172 -16.65 0.49 3.31
CA PHE A 172 -17.08 0.93 1.98
C PHE A 172 -16.14 0.45 0.86
N PRO A 173 -14.82 0.69 0.92
CA PRO A 173 -13.91 0.34 -0.17
C PRO A 173 -13.81 -1.17 -0.36
N VAL A 174 -13.77 -1.92 0.74
CA VAL A 174 -13.74 -3.39 0.71
C VAL A 174 -15.01 -3.92 0.07
N ARG A 175 -16.18 -3.37 0.40
CA ARG A 175 -17.44 -3.80 -0.23
C ARG A 175 -17.43 -3.58 -1.75
N VAL A 176 -16.89 -2.45 -2.21
CA VAL A 176 -16.71 -2.18 -3.65
C VAL A 176 -15.71 -3.16 -4.28
N PHE A 177 -14.61 -3.46 -3.59
CA PHE A 177 -13.60 -4.40 -4.05
C PHE A 177 -14.14 -5.84 -4.16
N LEU A 178 -14.89 -6.31 -3.16
CA LEU A 178 -15.53 -7.63 -3.18
C LEU A 178 -16.51 -7.75 -4.36
N ASP A 179 -17.33 -6.72 -4.60
CA ASP A 179 -18.26 -6.65 -5.73
C ASP A 179 -17.52 -6.67 -7.09
N LEU A 180 -16.43 -5.91 -7.21
CA LEU A 180 -15.59 -5.88 -8.42
C LEU A 180 -14.99 -7.26 -8.74
N MET A 181 -14.45 -7.92 -7.71
CA MET A 181 -13.80 -9.22 -7.86
C MET A 181 -14.79 -10.37 -8.01
N GLY A 182 -16.03 -10.22 -7.54
CA GLY A 182 -17.01 -11.30 -7.48
C GLY A 182 -16.90 -12.16 -6.22
N PHE A 183 -16.29 -11.63 -5.16
CA PHE A 183 -16.23 -12.29 -3.86
C PHE A 183 -17.57 -12.15 -3.11
N PRO A 184 -18.01 -13.17 -2.35
CA PRO A 184 -19.18 -13.05 -1.50
C PRO A 184 -18.92 -12.08 -0.34
N PHE A 185 -19.85 -11.15 -0.10
CA PHE A 185 -19.72 -10.16 0.99
C PHE A 185 -19.58 -10.80 2.39
N ALA A 186 -20.05 -12.03 2.58
CA ALA A 186 -19.88 -12.78 3.83
C ALA A 186 -18.40 -13.01 4.20
N MET A 187 -17.47 -12.90 3.26
CA MET A 187 -16.03 -12.99 3.52
C MET A 187 -15.41 -11.71 4.06
N PHE A 188 -16.16 -10.62 4.16
CA PHE A 188 -15.67 -9.31 4.58
C PHE A 188 -14.83 -9.37 5.87
N GLU A 189 -15.39 -9.87 6.97
CA GLU A 189 -14.67 -9.92 8.26
C GLU A 189 -13.45 -10.86 8.20
N GLN A 190 -13.58 -12.00 7.51
CA GLN A 190 -12.49 -12.96 7.41
C GLN A 190 -11.31 -12.43 6.57
N PHE A 191 -11.60 -11.65 5.52
CA PHE A 191 -10.56 -11.02 4.72
C PHE A 191 -9.83 -9.93 5.50
N LEU A 192 -10.56 -9.12 6.26
CA LEU A 192 -9.95 -8.12 7.15
C LEU A 192 -9.10 -8.79 8.24
N ASP A 193 -9.58 -9.87 8.83
CA ASP A 193 -8.80 -10.62 9.83
C ASP A 193 -7.51 -11.21 9.24
N TRP A 194 -7.56 -11.81 8.05
CA TRP A 194 -6.36 -12.31 7.38
C TRP A 194 -5.40 -11.18 7.00
N GLU A 195 -5.90 -10.08 6.42
CA GLU A 195 -5.07 -8.93 6.06
C GLU A 195 -4.39 -8.34 7.30
N TRP A 196 -5.16 -8.09 8.37
CA TRP A 196 -4.62 -7.60 9.63
C TRP A 196 -3.51 -8.50 10.17
N ASN A 197 -3.74 -9.81 10.20
CA ASN A 197 -2.74 -10.76 10.66
C ASN A 197 -1.50 -10.78 9.76
N ILE A 198 -1.60 -10.49 8.46
CA ILE A 198 -0.44 -10.46 7.55
C ILE A 198 0.36 -9.17 7.74
N LEU A 199 -0.30 -8.02 7.82
CA LEU A 199 0.34 -6.70 7.84
C LEU A 199 0.77 -6.24 9.25
N HIS A 200 -0.01 -6.56 10.28
CA HIS A 200 0.09 -5.91 11.60
C HIS A 200 0.51 -6.83 12.76
N GLU A 201 0.35 -8.15 12.63
CA GLU A 201 0.84 -9.10 13.65
C GLU A 201 2.38 -9.08 13.72
N GLU A 202 2.98 -9.55 14.82
CA GLU A 202 4.44 -9.65 14.94
C GLU A 202 4.92 -11.10 14.78
N GLU A 203 4.10 -12.06 15.20
CA GLU A 203 4.43 -13.48 15.17
C GLU A 203 4.44 -14.05 13.74
N VAL A 204 5.62 -14.44 13.26
CA VAL A 204 5.82 -14.99 11.91
C VAL A 204 4.93 -16.22 11.64
N ALA A 205 4.70 -17.06 12.65
CA ALA A 205 3.87 -18.26 12.50
C ALA A 205 2.40 -17.93 12.20
N LYS A 206 1.83 -16.96 12.93
CA LYS A 206 0.47 -16.45 12.68
C LYS A 206 0.35 -15.77 11.31
N LYS A 207 1.34 -14.96 10.91
CA LYS A 207 1.38 -14.39 9.55
C LYS A 207 1.31 -15.49 8.50
N ALA A 208 2.15 -16.50 8.64
CA ALA A 208 2.20 -17.61 7.69
C ALA A 208 0.89 -18.42 7.68
N GLU A 209 0.21 -18.56 8.81
CA GLU A 209 -1.10 -19.20 8.89
C GLU A 209 -2.17 -18.39 8.15
N ALA A 210 -2.23 -17.07 8.38
CA ALA A 210 -3.14 -16.18 7.67
C ALA A 210 -2.91 -16.24 6.14
N VAL A 211 -1.64 -16.18 5.71
CA VAL A 211 -1.26 -16.36 4.29
C VAL A 211 -1.77 -17.71 3.75
N ARG A 212 -1.56 -18.82 4.47
CA ARG A 212 -2.07 -20.13 4.03
C ARG A 212 -3.60 -20.15 3.90
N GLY A 213 -4.30 -19.56 4.86
CA GLY A 213 -5.77 -19.49 4.86
C GLY A 213 -6.32 -18.76 3.64
N VAL A 214 -5.83 -17.54 3.38
CA VAL A 214 -6.27 -16.77 2.21
C VAL A 214 -5.89 -17.45 0.90
N LEU A 215 -4.69 -18.03 0.77
CA LEU A 215 -4.30 -18.71 -0.46
C LEU A 215 -5.14 -19.95 -0.74
N ALA A 216 -5.51 -20.70 0.30
CA ALA A 216 -6.43 -21.82 0.16
C ALA A 216 -7.81 -21.34 -0.35
N TYR A 217 -8.32 -20.24 0.21
CA TYR A 217 -9.57 -19.63 -0.26
C TYR A 217 -9.46 -19.14 -1.72
N LEU A 218 -8.43 -18.38 -2.06
CA LEU A 218 -8.26 -17.81 -3.40
C LEU A 218 -8.14 -18.89 -4.47
N ARG A 219 -7.45 -20.01 -4.19
CA ARG A 219 -7.40 -21.17 -5.09
C ARG A 219 -8.78 -21.78 -5.33
N GLY A 220 -9.58 -21.94 -4.29
CA GLY A 220 -10.96 -22.41 -4.40
C GLY A 220 -11.83 -21.45 -5.21
N PHE A 221 -11.68 -20.15 -4.97
CA PHE A 221 -12.36 -19.09 -5.72
C PHE A 221 -11.98 -19.10 -7.20
N ILE A 222 -10.70 -19.22 -7.54
CA ILE A 222 -10.22 -19.30 -8.92
C ILE A 222 -10.84 -20.52 -9.63
N ALA A 223 -10.82 -21.69 -8.98
CA ALA A 223 -11.42 -22.90 -9.54
C ALA A 223 -12.94 -22.76 -9.76
N GLU A 224 -13.64 -22.08 -8.85
CA GLU A 224 -15.06 -21.77 -8.99
C GLU A 224 -15.31 -20.89 -10.21
N LYS A 225 -14.55 -19.80 -10.37
CA LYS A 225 -14.67 -18.87 -11.50
C LYS A 225 -14.28 -19.50 -12.84
N GLN A 226 -13.39 -20.49 -12.86
CA GLN A 226 -13.07 -21.27 -14.06
C GLN A 226 -14.21 -22.23 -14.44
N ALA A 227 -14.87 -22.82 -13.45
CA ALA A 227 -15.99 -23.73 -13.68
C ALA A 227 -17.29 -22.99 -14.03
N ASN A 228 -17.55 -21.85 -13.38
CA ASN A 228 -18.76 -21.05 -13.51
C ASN A 228 -18.39 -19.57 -13.74
N PRO A 229 -17.94 -19.21 -14.96
CA PRO A 229 -17.53 -17.84 -15.24
C PRO A 229 -18.71 -16.86 -15.18
N ASP A 230 -18.44 -15.66 -14.66
CA ASP A 230 -19.34 -14.52 -14.63
C ASP A 230 -18.66 -13.24 -15.14
N ASP A 231 -19.34 -12.10 -15.05
CA ASP A 231 -18.87 -10.80 -15.55
C ASP A 231 -17.99 -10.04 -14.52
N THR A 232 -17.32 -10.75 -13.60
CA THR A 232 -16.48 -10.15 -12.55
C THR A 232 -15.00 -10.15 -12.93
N LEU A 233 -14.21 -9.31 -12.26
CA LEU A 233 -12.76 -9.27 -12.49
C LEU A 233 -12.09 -10.60 -12.10
N GLY A 234 -12.62 -11.30 -11.10
CA GLY A 234 -12.16 -12.64 -10.73
C GLY A 234 -12.28 -13.63 -11.89
N SER A 235 -13.43 -13.69 -12.55
CA SER A 235 -13.62 -14.52 -13.75
C SER A 235 -12.77 -14.11 -14.93
N TYR A 236 -12.61 -12.80 -15.16
CA TYR A 236 -11.72 -12.29 -16.20
C TYR A 236 -10.27 -12.75 -16.03
N ILE A 237 -9.76 -12.73 -14.80
CA ILE A 237 -8.41 -13.20 -14.47
C ILE A 237 -8.35 -14.73 -14.59
N ALA A 238 -9.31 -15.44 -14.00
CA ALA A 238 -9.30 -16.91 -13.91
C ALA A 238 -9.38 -17.61 -15.27
N GLY A 239 -10.06 -16.99 -16.25
CA GLY A 239 -10.14 -17.44 -17.65
C GLY A 239 -9.26 -16.64 -18.62
N GLY A 240 -8.34 -15.82 -18.10
CA GLY A 240 -7.60 -14.83 -18.89
C GLY A 240 -6.63 -15.46 -19.91
N THR A 241 -6.43 -14.74 -21.01
CA THR A 241 -5.39 -15.06 -22.01
C THR A 241 -4.48 -13.85 -22.21
N LEU A 242 -3.19 -14.11 -22.37
CA LEU A 242 -2.16 -13.11 -22.58
C LEU A 242 -1.20 -13.60 -23.66
N ASP A 243 -0.86 -12.74 -24.63
CA ASP A 243 0.04 -13.07 -25.74
C ASP A 243 -0.34 -14.36 -26.51
N GLY A 244 -1.65 -14.61 -26.66
CA GLY A 244 -2.17 -15.76 -27.41
C GLY A 244 -2.17 -17.09 -26.67
N ARG A 245 -1.82 -17.11 -25.37
CA ARG A 245 -1.91 -18.29 -24.50
C ARG A 245 -2.81 -18.05 -23.30
N PRO A 246 -3.38 -19.12 -22.70
CA PRO A 246 -3.93 -19.04 -21.35
C PRO A 246 -2.88 -18.53 -20.35
N LEU A 247 -3.35 -17.80 -19.33
CA LEU A 247 -2.54 -17.50 -18.17
C LEU A 247 -2.17 -18.80 -17.44
N THR A 248 -1.00 -18.82 -16.82
CA THR A 248 -0.58 -19.93 -15.96
C THR A 248 -1.22 -19.82 -14.58
N ASP A 249 -1.23 -20.91 -13.81
CA ASP A 249 -1.77 -20.92 -12.45
C ASP A 249 -1.08 -19.86 -11.56
N ASP A 250 0.25 -19.72 -11.66
CA ASP A 250 1.04 -18.73 -10.93
C ASP A 250 0.69 -17.28 -11.32
N GLU A 251 0.35 -17.04 -12.59
CA GLU A 251 -0.08 -15.72 -13.07
C GLU A 251 -1.47 -15.35 -12.54
N ILE A 252 -2.39 -16.32 -12.57
CA ILE A 252 -3.77 -16.15 -12.08
C ILE A 252 -3.77 -15.90 -10.58
N ILE A 253 -3.10 -16.76 -9.79
CA ILE A 253 -3.04 -16.59 -8.34
C ILE A 253 -2.24 -15.35 -7.97
N GLY A 254 -1.14 -15.04 -8.67
CA GLY A 254 -0.33 -13.85 -8.41
C GLY A 254 -1.08 -12.53 -8.60
N MET A 255 -1.92 -12.43 -9.64
CA MET A 255 -2.80 -11.27 -9.85
C MET A 255 -3.94 -11.22 -8.83
N THR A 256 -4.58 -12.36 -8.56
CA THR A 256 -5.71 -12.43 -7.62
C THR A 256 -5.26 -12.09 -6.19
N TRP A 257 -4.10 -12.62 -5.77
CA TRP A 257 -3.44 -12.31 -4.50
C TRP A 257 -3.10 -10.83 -4.38
N PHE A 258 -2.47 -10.25 -5.40
CA PHE A 258 -2.09 -8.84 -5.38
C PHE A 258 -3.32 -7.92 -5.25
N LEU A 259 -4.37 -8.17 -6.03
CA LEU A 259 -5.60 -7.39 -5.97
C LEU A 259 -6.30 -7.55 -4.62
N TRP A 260 -6.33 -8.77 -4.07
CA TRP A 260 -6.87 -9.00 -2.73
C TRP A 260 -6.12 -8.19 -1.68
N LEU A 261 -4.79 -8.25 -1.64
CA LEU A 261 -4.00 -7.53 -0.64
C LEU A 261 -4.14 -6.01 -0.80
N GLY A 262 -4.08 -5.49 -2.03
CA GLY A 262 -4.15 -4.06 -2.30
C GLY A 262 -5.55 -3.43 -2.12
N GLY A 263 -6.60 -4.24 -2.27
CA GLY A 263 -7.99 -3.78 -2.26
C GLY A 263 -8.61 -3.55 -0.87
N LEU A 264 -7.91 -3.90 0.21
CA LEU A 264 -8.50 -3.92 1.56
C LEU A 264 -8.15 -2.69 2.41
N ASP A 265 -6.89 -2.29 2.47
CA ASP A 265 -6.42 -1.28 3.44
C ASP A 265 -6.25 0.13 2.83
N THR A 266 -5.62 0.24 1.66
CA THR A 266 -5.13 1.55 1.16
C THR A 266 -6.22 2.62 1.04
N VAL A 267 -7.36 2.27 0.42
CA VAL A 267 -8.49 3.19 0.25
C VAL A 267 -9.22 3.42 1.58
N ALA A 268 -9.30 2.40 2.44
CA ALA A 268 -9.91 2.51 3.77
C ALA A 268 -9.16 3.53 4.64
N SER A 269 -7.84 3.41 4.69
CA SER A 269 -6.95 4.35 5.37
C SER A 269 -7.02 5.75 4.75
N THR A 270 -7.01 5.86 3.42
CA THR A 270 -7.12 7.16 2.72
C THR A 270 -8.42 7.90 3.05
N VAL A 271 -9.56 7.22 2.91
CA VAL A 271 -10.89 7.82 3.14
C VAL A 271 -11.04 8.25 4.59
N SER A 272 -10.57 7.42 5.53
CA SER A 272 -10.59 7.76 6.96
C SER A 272 -9.77 9.02 7.26
N GLN A 273 -8.60 9.17 6.63
CA GLN A 273 -7.73 10.34 6.79
C GLN A 273 -8.32 11.61 6.15
N MET A 274 -9.03 11.48 5.02
CA MET A 274 -9.78 12.58 4.39
C MET A 274 -10.89 13.07 5.31
N PHE A 275 -11.70 12.17 5.87
CA PHE A 275 -12.76 12.55 6.82
C PHE A 275 -12.20 13.16 8.10
N ARG A 276 -11.10 12.61 8.64
CA ARG A 276 -10.38 13.21 9.77
C ARG A 276 -9.98 14.66 9.44
N ARG A 277 -9.39 14.90 8.27
CA ARG A 277 -8.99 16.25 7.84
C ARG A 277 -10.19 17.19 7.74
N LEU A 278 -11.28 16.74 7.13
CA LEU A 278 -12.52 17.51 7.03
C LEU A 278 -13.11 17.82 8.42
N ALA A 279 -13.07 16.87 9.36
CA ALA A 279 -13.56 17.06 10.73
C ALA A 279 -12.74 18.10 11.51
N MET A 280 -11.43 18.13 11.30
CA MET A 280 -10.52 19.11 11.92
C MET A 280 -10.58 20.50 11.26
N HIS A 281 -11.11 20.59 10.04
CA HIS A 281 -11.15 21.81 9.23
C HIS A 281 -12.55 22.08 8.65
N PRO A 282 -13.51 22.53 9.48
CA PRO A 282 -14.89 22.79 9.04
C PRO A 282 -15.01 23.79 7.88
N GLU A 283 -14.05 24.70 7.73
CA GLU A 283 -13.95 25.63 6.62
C GLU A 283 -13.76 24.93 5.26
N LEU A 284 -13.04 23.80 5.23
CA LEU A 284 -12.91 22.98 4.02
C LEU A 284 -14.24 22.34 3.65
N GLN A 285 -15.00 21.88 4.65
CA GLN A 285 -16.34 21.34 4.40
C GLN A 285 -17.27 22.39 3.81
N ALA A 286 -17.27 23.61 4.34
CA ALA A 286 -18.08 24.72 3.83
C ALA A 286 -17.73 25.04 2.38
N ARG A 287 -16.43 25.22 2.08
CA ARG A 287 -15.95 25.50 0.72
C ARG A 287 -16.37 24.44 -0.30
N ILE A 288 -16.25 23.15 0.04
CA ILE A 288 -16.63 22.05 -0.87
C ILE A 288 -18.15 21.94 -1.03
N ARG A 289 -18.92 22.26 0.01
CA ARG A 289 -20.39 22.30 -0.08
C ARG A 289 -20.88 23.45 -0.96
N ASP A 290 -20.24 24.61 -0.84
CA ASP A 290 -20.59 25.82 -1.61
C ASP A 290 -20.19 25.71 -3.09
N ASP A 291 -19.06 25.06 -3.39
CA ASP A 291 -18.60 24.79 -4.75
C ASP A 291 -18.20 23.31 -4.94
N LYS A 292 -19.15 22.51 -5.45
CA LYS A 292 -18.94 21.08 -5.76
C LYS A 292 -17.91 20.87 -6.89
N GLY A 293 -17.59 21.91 -7.68
CA GLY A 293 -16.51 21.85 -8.66
C GLY A 293 -15.13 21.58 -8.03
N LEU A 294 -14.99 21.82 -6.72
CA LEU A 294 -13.75 21.60 -5.97
C LEU A 294 -13.52 20.14 -5.54
N ILE A 295 -14.50 19.24 -5.69
CA ILE A 295 -14.39 17.87 -5.16
C ILE A 295 -13.15 17.15 -5.72
N ASN A 296 -12.93 17.21 -7.03
CA ASN A 296 -11.80 16.51 -7.66
C ASN A 296 -10.45 17.07 -7.20
N SER A 297 -10.28 18.40 -7.17
CA SER A 297 -9.02 19.02 -6.71
C SER A 297 -8.81 18.84 -5.20
N ALA A 298 -9.88 18.79 -4.41
CA ALA A 298 -9.79 18.48 -2.99
C ALA A 298 -9.30 17.04 -2.76
N VAL A 299 -9.79 16.06 -3.52
CA VAL A 299 -9.32 14.68 -3.46
C VAL A 299 -7.82 14.60 -3.78
N GLU A 300 -7.37 15.24 -4.86
CA GLU A 300 -5.93 15.29 -5.22
C GLU A 300 -5.08 15.92 -4.10
N GLU A 301 -5.56 17.01 -3.48
CA GLU A 301 -4.83 17.68 -2.41
C GLU A 301 -4.79 16.86 -1.10
N PHE A 302 -5.85 16.12 -0.78
CA PHE A 302 -5.82 15.17 0.33
C PHE A 302 -4.81 14.04 0.07
N LEU A 303 -4.80 13.47 -1.13
CA LEU A 303 -3.84 12.43 -1.52
C LEU A 303 -2.39 12.96 -1.43
N ARG A 304 -2.14 14.20 -1.85
CA ARG A 304 -0.83 14.83 -1.81
C ARG A 304 -0.34 15.11 -0.38
N THR A 305 -1.23 15.57 0.49
CA THR A 305 -0.86 16.01 1.85
C THR A 305 -0.83 14.89 2.87
N GLN A 306 -1.47 13.76 2.59
CA GLN A 306 -1.62 12.62 3.49
C GLN A 306 -1.16 11.30 2.82
N PRO A 307 0.08 11.22 2.28
CA PRO A 307 0.56 10.02 1.60
C PRO A 307 0.67 8.85 2.58
N LEU A 308 0.09 7.70 2.24
CA LEU A 308 0.03 6.56 3.16
C LEU A 308 1.02 5.44 2.83
N VAL A 309 1.46 5.33 1.56
CA VAL A 309 2.26 4.20 1.08
C VAL A 309 3.68 4.67 0.83
N ASN A 310 4.64 3.90 1.37
CA ASN A 310 6.06 3.98 1.06
C ASN A 310 6.48 2.64 0.45
N SER A 311 7.05 2.67 -0.76
CA SER A 311 7.43 1.44 -1.47
C SER A 311 8.95 1.28 -1.56
N GLY A 312 9.40 0.03 -1.50
CA GLY A 312 10.80 -0.32 -1.70
C GLY A 312 11.12 -0.76 -3.13
N ARG A 313 12.41 -0.81 -3.44
CA ARG A 313 13.01 -1.42 -4.63
C ARG A 313 14.30 -2.13 -4.23
N LYS A 314 14.65 -3.17 -4.99
CA LYS A 314 15.93 -3.87 -4.86
C LYS A 314 16.93 -3.35 -5.88
N VAL A 315 18.15 -3.08 -5.45
CA VAL A 315 19.21 -2.54 -6.31
C VAL A 315 19.80 -3.66 -7.18
N LYS A 316 19.86 -3.44 -8.50
CA LYS A 316 20.33 -4.44 -9.46
C LYS A 316 21.86 -4.54 -9.58
N ARG A 317 22.56 -3.42 -9.38
CA ARG A 317 24.02 -3.33 -9.52
C ARG A 317 24.60 -2.22 -8.64
N ASP A 318 25.89 -2.35 -8.32
CA ASP A 318 26.63 -1.32 -7.58
C ASP A 318 26.61 0.03 -8.31
N PHE A 319 26.45 1.11 -7.55
CA PHE A 319 26.61 2.48 -8.03
C PHE A 319 26.85 3.46 -6.88
N GLU A 320 27.37 4.64 -7.21
CA GLU A 320 27.52 5.73 -6.25
C GLU A 320 26.32 6.68 -6.31
N TRP A 321 25.80 7.07 -5.15
CA TRP A 321 24.72 8.05 -5.03
C TRP A 321 24.99 9.00 -3.88
N HIS A 322 25.05 10.31 -4.16
CA HIS A 322 25.33 11.34 -3.17
C HIS A 322 26.61 11.09 -2.33
N GLY A 323 27.65 10.53 -2.97
CA GLY A 323 28.93 10.20 -2.31
C GLY A 323 28.93 8.89 -1.52
N VAL A 324 27.85 8.10 -1.59
CA VAL A 324 27.68 6.83 -0.88
C VAL A 324 27.67 5.68 -1.87
N GLN A 325 28.33 4.57 -1.52
CA GLN A 325 28.33 3.35 -2.33
C GLN A 325 27.09 2.52 -2.02
N ILE A 326 26.21 2.36 -3.00
CA ILE A 326 25.02 1.50 -2.94
C ILE A 326 25.37 0.18 -3.65
N LYS A 327 25.07 -0.95 -3.03
CA LYS A 327 25.48 -2.27 -3.52
C LYS A 327 24.34 -3.04 -4.17
N ALA A 328 24.69 -3.90 -5.14
CA ALA A 328 23.76 -4.86 -5.70
C ALA A 328 23.12 -5.71 -4.60
N GLY A 329 21.80 -5.86 -4.62
CA GLY A 329 21.03 -6.56 -3.61
C GLY A 329 20.60 -5.71 -2.41
N ASP A 330 21.13 -4.49 -2.25
CA ASP A 330 20.61 -3.54 -1.27
C ASP A 330 19.13 -3.23 -1.56
N TRP A 331 18.39 -2.91 -0.51
CA TRP A 331 17.04 -2.35 -0.63
C TRP A 331 17.08 -0.84 -0.50
N VAL A 332 16.27 -0.16 -1.30
CA VAL A 332 15.99 1.27 -1.18
C VAL A 332 14.50 1.44 -0.96
N THR A 333 14.10 2.19 0.05
CA THR A 333 12.74 2.62 0.29
C THR A 333 12.65 4.14 0.18
N VAL A 334 11.44 4.65 0.00
CA VAL A 334 11.17 6.07 -0.13
C VAL A 334 10.32 6.54 1.04
N PHE A 335 10.56 7.76 1.52
CA PHE A 335 9.59 8.46 2.34
C PHE A 335 8.88 9.47 1.46
N ASN A 336 7.67 9.09 1.00
CA ASN A 336 6.80 9.96 0.20
C ASN A 336 6.40 11.14 1.07
N THR A 337 7.09 12.26 0.86
CA THR A 337 6.98 13.49 1.62
C THR A 337 6.80 14.68 0.70
#